data_AF-A0A8I0SS94-F1
#
_entry.id   AF-A0A8I0SS94-F1
#
_cell.length_a   1.000
_cell.length_b   1.000
_cell.length_c   1.000
_cell.angle_alpha   90.00
_cell.angle_beta   90.00
_cell.angle_gamma   90.00
#
_symmetry.space_group_name_H-M   'P 1'
#
loop_
_entity.id
_entity.type
_entity.pdbx_description
1 polymer ?
#
loop_
_entity_poly.entity_id
_entity_poly.type
_entity_poly.pdbx_seq_one_letter_code
_entity_poly.pdbx_strand_id
1 'polypeptide(L)'
;MQNFTLNINFTSSDIQLFYQTGTNLIIAKAIKGDANTPSAVWQVIRPMEANSVTWTEQYGIYASKNQIDAGTAVTKMASTGIPAVPGRIYDLTPAGTLAIQSQGNDANAFTVVNDYQTATQMMTIGLYQAANVNGIDVTGNVTSAAAVIYKFKAVITPINTVYMWLQSSTKGNSTLKGVFSPMTVVPFSDVVTIISMQYDPQTALFFSAGSNAPTQTSSLNTRPEIRHIAPRM
;
A
#
# COMPACT_ATOMS: atom_id res chain seq x y z
N MET A 1 -15.50 -5.95 -13.42
CA MET A 1 -14.34 -5.17 -12.95
C MET A 1 -14.88 -4.16 -11.97
N GLN A 2 -14.37 -4.13 -10.74
CA GLN A 2 -14.89 -3.26 -9.71
C GLN A 2 -14.10 -1.94 -9.70
N ASN A 3 -14.83 -0.83 -9.68
CA ASN A 3 -14.28 0.51 -9.54
C ASN A 3 -14.44 0.96 -8.09
N PHE A 4 -13.42 1.64 -7.58
CA PHE A 4 -13.36 2.17 -6.23
C PHE A 4 -13.11 3.67 -6.27
N THR A 5 -13.73 4.40 -5.33
CA THR A 5 -13.58 5.84 -5.17
C THR A 5 -13.32 6.18 -3.70
N LEU A 6 -12.25 6.92 -3.47
CA LEU A 6 -11.90 7.50 -2.18
C LEU A 6 -11.94 9.01 -2.30
N ASN A 7 -12.86 9.63 -1.57
CA ASN A 7 -12.90 11.09 -1.43
C ASN A 7 -12.26 11.48 -0.11
N ILE A 8 -11.37 12.47 -0.12
CA ILE A 8 -10.72 12.99 1.08
C ILE A 8 -10.93 14.49 1.14
N ASN A 9 -11.50 14.96 2.24
CA ASN A 9 -11.74 16.37 2.51
C ASN A 9 -10.83 16.90 3.62
N PHE A 10 -10.40 18.15 3.43
CA PHE A 10 -9.60 18.94 4.36
C PHE A 10 -10.20 20.33 4.48
N THR A 11 -10.04 20.98 5.63
CA THR A 11 -10.45 22.38 5.78
C THR A 11 -9.44 23.32 5.12
N SER A 12 -9.85 24.54 4.76
CA SER A 12 -8.93 25.55 4.21
C SER A 12 -7.74 25.85 5.16
N SER A 13 -7.97 25.80 6.48
CA SER A 13 -6.89 25.95 7.47
C SER A 13 -5.89 24.79 7.46
N ASP A 14 -6.36 23.55 7.29
CA ASP A 14 -5.47 22.39 7.16
C ASP A 14 -4.57 22.53 5.93
N ILE A 15 -5.16 22.94 4.79
CA ILE A 15 -4.44 23.13 3.54
C ILE A 15 -3.34 24.18 3.70
N GLN A 16 -3.62 25.34 4.30
CA GLN A 16 -2.59 26.36 4.51
C GLN A 16 -1.40 25.83 5.32
N LEU A 17 -1.68 25.08 6.40
CA LEU A 17 -0.64 24.46 7.22
C LEU A 17 0.19 23.47 6.41
N PHE A 18 -0.45 22.54 5.69
CA PHE A 18 0.27 21.56 4.87
C PHE A 18 1.09 22.21 3.78
N TYR A 19 0.63 23.36 3.26
CA TYR A 19 1.36 24.06 2.24
C TYR A 19 2.69 24.59 2.75
N GLN A 20 2.66 25.22 3.93
CA GLN A 20 3.84 25.77 4.60
C GLN A 20 4.84 24.69 5.03
N THR A 21 4.37 23.51 5.44
CA THR A 21 5.22 22.42 5.95
C THR A 21 5.66 21.43 4.87
N GLY A 22 5.20 21.59 3.62
CA GLY A 22 5.45 20.61 2.55
C GLY A 22 4.85 19.22 2.84
N THR A 23 3.75 19.17 3.60
CA THR A 23 3.05 17.93 3.94
C THR A 23 2.24 17.41 2.76
N ASN A 24 2.33 16.10 2.53
CA ASN A 24 1.56 15.39 1.50
C ASN A 24 0.63 14.35 2.14
N LEU A 25 -0.48 14.07 1.46
CA LEU A 25 -1.31 12.90 1.71
C LEU A 25 -0.67 11.68 1.05
N ILE A 26 -0.42 10.66 1.84
CA ILE A 26 0.15 9.39 1.40
C ILE A 26 -0.95 8.35 1.39
N ILE A 27 -1.03 7.57 0.31
CA ILE A 27 -1.90 6.41 0.19
C ILE A 27 -1.04 5.20 -0.14
N ALA A 28 -1.20 4.13 0.63
CA ALA A 28 -0.53 2.87 0.40
C ALA A 28 -1.54 1.71 0.35
N LYS A 29 -1.10 0.59 -0.22
CA LYS A 29 -1.83 -0.68 -0.19
C LYS A 29 -0.99 -1.74 0.51
N ALA A 30 -1.67 -2.65 1.19
CA ALA A 30 -1.05 -3.83 1.77
C ALA A 30 -1.41 -5.06 0.92
N ILE A 31 -0.85 -6.21 1.31
CA ILE A 31 -1.13 -7.50 0.68
C ILE A 31 -1.60 -8.49 1.74
N LYS A 32 -2.29 -9.55 1.32
CA LYS A 32 -2.74 -10.60 2.23
C LYS A 32 -1.53 -11.22 2.96
N GLY A 33 -1.65 -11.38 4.28
CA GLY A 33 -0.57 -11.90 5.13
C GLY A 33 0.29 -10.81 5.79
N ASP A 34 0.27 -9.60 5.25
CA ASP A 34 0.92 -8.42 5.84
C ASP A 34 -0.01 -7.21 5.80
N ALA A 35 -1.26 -7.44 6.20
CA ALA A 35 -2.32 -6.45 6.05
C ALA A 35 -2.00 -5.17 6.82
N ASN A 36 -1.28 -5.21 7.94
CA ASN A 36 -1.07 -4.01 8.76
C ASN A 36 0.22 -3.24 8.41
N THR A 37 1.06 -3.73 7.49
CA THR A 37 2.30 -3.04 7.13
C THR A 37 2.42 -2.90 5.61
N PRO A 38 1.92 -1.78 5.03
CA PRO A 38 2.10 -1.50 3.62
C PRO A 38 3.59 -1.45 3.26
N SER A 39 3.99 -2.17 2.21
CA SER A 39 5.40 -2.24 1.77
C SER A 39 5.79 -1.16 0.77
N ALA A 40 4.82 -0.43 0.20
CA ALA A 40 5.05 0.58 -0.82
C ALA A 40 4.04 1.73 -0.75
N VAL A 41 4.51 2.94 -1.09
CA VAL A 41 3.66 4.11 -1.29
C VAL A 41 3.05 4.05 -2.68
N TRP A 42 1.72 3.95 -2.73
CA TRP A 42 0.99 3.91 -3.98
C TRP A 42 0.72 5.30 -4.54
N GLN A 43 0.22 6.23 -3.74
CA GLN A 43 -0.03 7.61 -4.15
C GLN A 43 0.57 8.61 -3.17
N VAL A 44 1.08 9.70 -3.72
CA VAL A 44 1.47 10.90 -2.96
C VAL A 44 0.75 12.06 -3.59
N ILE A 45 -0.08 12.71 -2.80
CA ILE A 45 -1.01 13.73 -3.25
C ILE A 45 -0.68 15.00 -2.49
N ARG A 46 -0.54 16.09 -3.23
CA ARG A 46 -0.53 17.42 -2.63
C ARG A 46 -1.97 17.76 -2.21
N PRO A 47 -2.28 17.88 -0.90
CA PRO A 47 -3.67 18.02 -0.47
C PRO A 47 -4.35 19.26 -1.06
N MET A 48 -5.57 19.07 -1.55
CA MET A 48 -6.55 20.12 -1.85
C MET A 48 -7.73 20.03 -0.87
N GLU A 49 -8.61 21.02 -0.82
CA GLU A 49 -9.78 20.95 0.08
C GLU A 49 -10.64 19.72 -0.19
N ALA A 50 -10.83 19.37 -1.46
CA ALA A 50 -11.45 18.12 -1.89
C ALA A 50 -10.48 17.35 -2.79
N ASN A 51 -10.23 16.09 -2.46
CA ASN A 51 -9.43 15.18 -3.26
C ASN A 51 -10.26 13.96 -3.59
N SER A 52 -10.06 13.41 -4.78
CA SER A 52 -10.68 12.16 -5.21
C SER A 52 -9.62 11.26 -5.83
N VAL A 53 -9.62 10.01 -5.38
CA VAL A 53 -8.77 8.95 -5.94
C VAL A 53 -9.67 7.83 -6.40
N THR A 54 -9.62 7.51 -7.68
CA THR A 54 -10.40 6.42 -8.26
C THR A 54 -9.49 5.39 -8.90
N TRP A 55 -9.84 4.11 -8.79
CA TRP A 55 -9.07 3.02 -9.40
C TRP A 55 -9.94 1.81 -9.71
N THR A 56 -9.39 0.92 -10.52
CA THR A 56 -9.96 -0.41 -10.80
C THR A 56 -9.05 -1.47 -10.19
N GLU A 57 -9.60 -2.60 -9.73
CA GLU A 57 -8.79 -3.73 -9.20
C GLU A 57 -8.12 -4.53 -10.34
N GLN A 58 -7.28 -3.84 -11.10
CA GLN A 58 -6.43 -4.38 -12.15
C GLN A 58 -4.98 -4.05 -11.84
N TYR A 59 -4.16 -5.09 -11.78
CA TYR A 59 -2.76 -4.99 -11.40
C TYR A 59 -1.87 -5.39 -12.57
N GLY A 60 -0.68 -4.81 -12.63
CA GLY A 60 0.44 -5.35 -13.38
C GLY A 60 1.50 -5.85 -12.39
N ILE A 61 2.37 -6.75 -12.86
CA ILE A 61 3.52 -7.24 -12.10
C ILE A 61 4.75 -6.46 -12.54
N TYR A 62 5.62 -6.12 -11.60
CA TYR A 62 6.94 -5.56 -11.92
C TYR A 62 8.06 -6.31 -11.21
N ALA A 63 9.27 -6.17 -11.76
CA ALA A 63 10.52 -6.53 -11.12
C ALA A 63 11.50 -5.35 -11.19
N SER A 64 12.31 -5.19 -10.15
CA SER A 64 13.28 -4.11 -10.00
C SER A 64 14.55 -4.61 -9.31
N LYS A 65 15.68 -3.97 -9.64
CA LYS A 65 16.97 -4.15 -8.94
C LYS A 65 17.09 -3.25 -7.70
N ASN A 66 16.20 -2.27 -7.53
CA ASN A 66 16.20 -1.41 -6.36
C ASN A 66 15.96 -2.24 -5.09
N GLN A 67 16.72 -1.96 -4.04
CA GLN A 67 16.52 -2.54 -2.71
C GLN A 67 15.27 -1.93 -2.06
N ILE A 68 14.64 -2.66 -1.15
CA ILE A 68 13.50 -2.17 -0.37
C ILE A 68 14.04 -1.28 0.77
N ASP A 69 14.27 -0.02 0.45
CA ASP A 69 14.72 1.00 1.40
C ASP A 69 13.68 2.13 1.49
N ALA A 70 13.40 2.64 2.69
CA ALA A 70 12.42 3.70 2.88
C ALA A 70 12.69 4.91 1.97
N GLY A 71 11.68 5.30 1.19
CA GLY A 71 11.75 6.47 0.30
C GLY A 71 12.51 6.25 -1.01
N THR A 72 13.03 5.04 -1.25
CA THR A 72 13.69 4.72 -2.52
C THR A 72 12.66 4.57 -3.63
N ALA A 73 12.79 5.39 -4.67
CA ALA A 73 11.94 5.31 -5.85
C ALA A 73 12.16 3.98 -6.57
N VAL A 74 11.07 3.29 -6.91
CA VAL A 74 11.13 2.00 -7.61
C VAL A 74 11.21 2.24 -9.11
N THR A 75 12.34 1.89 -9.71
CA THR A 75 12.50 1.85 -11.17
C THR A 75 12.25 0.43 -11.65
N LYS A 76 11.24 0.24 -12.50
CA LYS A 76 10.89 -1.07 -13.04
C LYS A 76 11.90 -1.47 -14.11
N MET A 77 12.54 -2.62 -13.90
CA MET A 77 13.38 -3.25 -14.92
C MET A 77 12.53 -4.08 -15.88
N ALA A 78 11.52 -4.76 -15.35
CA ALA A 78 10.58 -5.56 -16.11
C ALA A 78 9.16 -5.31 -15.61
N SER A 79 8.18 -5.36 -16.50
CA SER A 79 6.76 -5.30 -16.13
C SER A 79 5.89 -6.02 -17.14
N THR A 80 4.79 -6.59 -16.67
CA THR A 80 3.67 -7.00 -17.54
C THR A 80 2.86 -5.78 -17.97
N GLY A 81 1.89 -5.94 -18.86
CA GLY A 81 0.79 -4.97 -19.01
C GLY A 81 -0.20 -5.04 -17.84
N ILE A 82 -1.16 -4.11 -17.83
CA ILE A 82 -2.36 -4.16 -16.98
C ILE A 82 -3.56 -4.55 -17.87
N PRO A 83 -4.37 -5.57 -17.51
CA PRO A 83 -4.24 -6.43 -16.34
C PRO A 83 -3.26 -7.59 -16.57
N ALA A 84 -2.47 -7.93 -15.56
CA ALA A 84 -1.88 -9.25 -15.40
C ALA A 84 -2.99 -10.24 -15.03
N VAL A 85 -2.82 -11.50 -15.44
CA VAL A 85 -3.77 -12.57 -15.14
C VAL A 85 -3.50 -13.13 -13.73
N PRO A 86 -4.44 -13.02 -12.77
CA PRO A 86 -4.29 -13.65 -11.45
C PRO A 86 -4.41 -15.18 -11.56
N GLY A 87 -3.93 -15.90 -10.55
CA GLY A 87 -3.91 -17.36 -10.57
C GLY A 87 -2.84 -17.95 -11.50
N ARG A 88 -1.89 -17.15 -11.96
CA ARG A 88 -0.78 -17.59 -12.82
C ARG A 88 0.56 -17.49 -12.11
N ILE A 89 1.48 -18.35 -12.53
CA ILE A 89 2.91 -18.27 -12.20
C ILE A 89 3.62 -17.56 -13.35
N TYR A 90 4.35 -16.51 -13.01
CA TYR A 90 5.22 -15.77 -13.90
C TYR A 90 6.68 -16.08 -13.56
N ASP A 91 7.52 -16.19 -14.58
CA ASP A 91 8.96 -16.21 -14.37
C ASP A 91 9.53 -14.85 -14.74
N LEU A 92 10.35 -14.31 -13.84
CA LEU A 92 11.33 -13.32 -14.22
C LEU A 92 12.52 -14.05 -14.86
N THR A 93 12.53 -14.11 -16.19
CA THR A 93 13.48 -14.92 -16.96
C THR A 93 14.92 -14.40 -16.85
N PRO A 94 15.94 -15.20 -17.21
CA PRO A 94 17.32 -14.72 -17.32
C PRO A 94 17.50 -13.54 -18.30
N ALA A 95 16.60 -13.38 -19.27
CA ALA A 95 16.58 -12.26 -20.20
C ALA A 95 16.02 -10.96 -19.58
N GLY A 96 15.57 -10.99 -18.33
CA GLY A 96 14.99 -9.83 -17.64
C GLY A 96 13.55 -9.52 -18.08
N THR A 97 12.79 -10.52 -18.54
CA THR A 97 11.39 -10.38 -18.95
C THR A 97 10.46 -11.14 -18.01
N LEU A 98 9.20 -10.71 -17.90
CA LEU A 98 8.17 -11.44 -17.16
C LEU A 98 7.30 -12.25 -18.14
N ALA A 99 7.29 -13.58 -17.99
CA ALA A 99 6.53 -14.48 -18.85
C ALA A 99 5.65 -15.43 -18.04
N ILE A 100 4.43 -15.69 -18.51
CA ILE A 100 3.52 -16.68 -17.91
C ILE A 100 4.06 -18.07 -18.21
N GLN A 101 4.19 -18.91 -17.18
CA GLN A 101 4.60 -20.31 -17.34
C GLN A 101 3.44 -21.28 -17.19
N SER A 102 2.66 -21.12 -16.12
CA SER A 102 1.72 -22.15 -15.69
C SER A 102 0.62 -21.60 -14.79
N GLN A 103 -0.32 -22.48 -14.43
CA GLN A 103 -1.36 -22.21 -13.46
C GLN A 103 -0.78 -22.24 -12.04
N GLY A 104 -1.15 -21.25 -11.21
CA GLY A 104 -0.84 -21.21 -9.79
C GLY A 104 -1.92 -21.86 -8.93
N ASN A 105 -1.64 -21.98 -7.63
CA ASN A 105 -2.53 -22.66 -6.68
C ASN A 105 -3.58 -21.73 -6.04
N ASP A 106 -3.41 -20.42 -6.12
CA ASP A 106 -4.36 -19.42 -5.60
C ASP A 106 -4.86 -18.55 -6.75
N ALA A 107 -6.15 -18.65 -7.06
CA ALA A 107 -6.80 -17.96 -8.18
C ALA A 107 -6.75 -16.43 -8.08
N ASN A 108 -6.50 -15.87 -6.89
CA ASN A 108 -6.46 -14.44 -6.63
C ASN A 108 -5.03 -13.91 -6.43
N ALA A 109 -4.03 -14.80 -6.45
CA ALA A 109 -2.64 -14.42 -6.26
C ALA A 109 -1.90 -14.24 -7.58
N PHE A 110 -0.86 -13.42 -7.53
CA PHE A 110 0.17 -13.33 -8.55
C PHE A 110 1.42 -14.00 -8.00
N THR A 111 1.85 -15.09 -8.63
CA THR A 111 3.08 -15.78 -8.24
C THR A 111 4.18 -15.42 -9.21
N VAL A 112 5.35 -15.03 -8.71
CA VAL A 112 6.52 -14.72 -9.54
C VAL A 112 7.73 -15.48 -9.04
N VAL A 113 8.36 -16.27 -9.91
CA VAL A 113 9.64 -16.95 -9.66
C VAL A 113 10.77 -16.04 -10.14
N ASN A 114 11.77 -15.82 -9.29
CA ASN A 114 12.96 -15.05 -9.65
C ASN A 114 14.02 -15.97 -10.29
N ASP A 115 14.01 -16.02 -11.62
CA ASP A 115 14.99 -16.74 -12.43
C ASP A 115 16.08 -15.82 -13.02
N TYR A 116 16.14 -14.58 -12.56
CA TYR A 116 17.11 -13.58 -12.99
C TYR A 116 18.26 -13.46 -11.99
N GLN A 117 19.46 -13.84 -12.44
CA GLN A 117 20.65 -13.81 -11.61
C GLN A 117 21.23 -12.39 -11.55
N THR A 118 21.43 -11.88 -10.33
CA THR A 118 22.12 -10.61 -10.05
C THR A 118 23.32 -10.83 -9.13
N ALA A 119 24.21 -9.84 -9.03
CA ALA A 119 25.34 -9.88 -8.10
C ALA A 119 24.91 -10.02 -6.63
N THR A 120 23.77 -9.41 -6.26
CA THR A 120 23.16 -9.53 -4.92
C THR A 120 22.27 -10.75 -4.78
N GLN A 121 22.06 -11.51 -5.86
CA GLN A 121 21.11 -12.62 -5.96
C GLN A 121 19.68 -12.29 -5.53
N MET A 122 19.30 -11.01 -5.49
CA MET A 122 18.01 -10.55 -4.99
C MET A 122 17.39 -9.53 -5.94
N MET A 123 16.07 -9.63 -6.08
CA MET A 123 15.23 -8.71 -6.83
C MET A 123 14.09 -8.21 -5.95
N THR A 124 13.60 -7.00 -6.22
CA THR A 124 12.34 -6.51 -5.66
C THR A 124 11.23 -6.77 -6.67
N ILE A 125 10.23 -7.53 -6.27
CA ILE A 125 9.09 -7.93 -7.10
C ILE A 125 7.81 -7.48 -6.42
N GLY A 126 6.87 -6.98 -7.20
CA GLY A 126 5.62 -6.48 -6.64
C GLY A 126 4.54 -6.25 -7.68
N LEU A 127 3.46 -5.64 -7.21
CA LEU A 127 2.36 -5.20 -8.05
C LEU A 127 2.41 -3.70 -8.26
N TYR A 128 1.84 -3.26 -9.38
CA TYR A 128 1.60 -1.85 -9.66
C TYR A 128 0.21 -1.67 -10.24
N GLN A 129 -0.37 -0.49 -10.06
CA GLN A 129 -1.76 -0.21 -10.40
C GLN A 129 -1.92 1.23 -10.82
N ALA A 130 -2.81 1.46 -11.81
CA ALA A 130 -3.19 2.81 -12.21
C ALA A 130 -4.28 3.37 -11.29
N ALA A 131 -4.30 4.69 -11.15
CA ALA A 131 -5.36 5.43 -10.49
C ALA A 131 -5.64 6.71 -11.29
N ASN A 132 -6.78 7.33 -11.06
CA ASN A 132 -7.04 8.71 -11.41
C ASN A 132 -7.12 9.53 -10.11
N VAL A 133 -6.26 10.55 -10.00
CA VAL A 133 -6.15 11.43 -8.84
C VAL A 133 -6.57 12.81 -9.26
N ASN A 134 -7.68 13.32 -8.71
CA ASN A 134 -8.23 14.64 -9.01
C ASN A 134 -8.42 14.88 -10.52
N GLY A 135 -8.85 13.86 -11.26
CA GLY A 135 -9.03 13.94 -12.72
C GLY A 135 -7.77 13.63 -13.54
N ILE A 136 -6.60 13.43 -12.91
CA ILE A 136 -5.34 13.14 -13.59
C ILE A 136 -5.00 11.66 -13.50
N ASP A 137 -4.78 11.02 -14.63
CA ASP A 137 -4.36 9.62 -14.67
C ASP A 137 -2.91 9.46 -14.18
N VAL A 138 -2.74 8.65 -13.14
CA VAL A 138 -1.46 8.24 -12.56
C VAL A 138 -1.27 6.76 -12.87
N THR A 139 -0.36 6.47 -13.80
CA THR A 139 -0.08 5.09 -14.22
C THR A 139 1.23 4.60 -13.65
N GLY A 140 1.30 3.30 -13.36
CA GLY A 140 2.57 2.65 -13.05
C GLY A 140 3.04 2.73 -11.60
N ASN A 141 2.32 3.36 -10.67
CA ASN A 141 2.75 3.37 -9.27
C ASN A 141 2.65 1.97 -8.64
N VAL A 142 3.68 1.60 -7.89
CA VAL A 142 3.74 0.32 -7.18
C VAL A 142 2.76 0.30 -6.00
N THR A 143 2.12 -0.84 -5.78
CA THR A 143 1.20 -1.09 -4.65
C THR A 143 1.78 -2.05 -3.63
N SER A 144 2.81 -2.80 -4.00
CA SER A 144 3.52 -3.72 -3.11
C SER A 144 4.97 -3.90 -3.53
N ALA A 145 5.80 -4.36 -2.60
CA ALA A 145 7.19 -4.74 -2.84
C ALA A 145 7.57 -5.92 -1.93
N ALA A 146 8.21 -6.93 -2.53
CA ALA A 146 8.76 -8.08 -1.82
C ALA A 146 10.18 -8.37 -2.33
N ALA A 147 11.10 -8.62 -1.41
CA ALA A 147 12.45 -9.06 -1.73
C ALA A 147 12.43 -10.55 -2.05
N VAL A 148 12.92 -10.93 -3.24
CA VAL A 148 12.91 -12.31 -3.74
C VAL A 148 14.30 -12.68 -4.18
N ILE A 149 14.90 -13.66 -3.48
CA ILE A 149 16.21 -14.19 -3.86
C ILE A 149 16.12 -15.10 -5.09
N TYR A 150 17.24 -15.34 -5.75
CA TYR A 150 17.35 -16.18 -6.93
C TYR A 150 16.80 -17.59 -6.65
N LYS A 151 15.98 -18.12 -7.58
CA LYS A 151 15.24 -19.39 -7.50
C LYS A 151 14.14 -19.44 -6.44
N PHE A 152 13.82 -18.34 -5.79
CA PHE A 152 12.67 -18.24 -4.89
C PHE A 152 11.50 -17.58 -5.60
N LYS A 153 10.32 -17.67 -4.97
CA LYS A 153 9.09 -17.07 -5.49
C LYS A 153 8.46 -16.11 -4.49
N ALA A 154 7.84 -15.06 -5.02
CA ALA A 154 6.85 -14.26 -4.30
C ALA A 154 5.45 -14.74 -4.66
N VAL A 155 4.56 -14.76 -3.67
CA VAL A 155 3.11 -14.97 -3.86
C VAL A 155 2.42 -13.73 -3.31
N ILE A 156 1.75 -12.98 -4.17
CA ILE A 156 1.19 -11.67 -3.80
C ILE A 156 -0.31 -11.69 -4.07
N THR A 157 -1.11 -11.60 -3.01
CA THR A 157 -2.57 -11.50 -3.09
C THR A 157 -2.98 -10.08 -2.68
N PRO A 158 -3.48 -9.23 -3.60
CA PRO A 158 -3.99 -7.92 -3.25
C PRO A 158 -5.13 -7.99 -2.24
N ILE A 159 -5.32 -6.92 -1.48
CA ILE A 159 -6.52 -6.70 -0.66
C ILE A 159 -7.11 -5.32 -1.00
N ASN A 160 -8.42 -5.19 -0.86
CA ASN A 160 -9.15 -3.94 -1.14
C ASN A 160 -9.05 -2.93 0.02
N THR A 161 -7.95 -2.93 0.77
CA THR A 161 -7.74 -1.99 1.87
C THR A 161 -6.66 -0.98 1.49
N VAL A 162 -6.97 0.30 1.67
CA VAL A 162 -5.97 1.38 1.53
C VAL A 162 -5.64 1.96 2.90
N TYR A 163 -4.42 2.47 3.00
CA TYR A 163 -3.86 3.05 4.21
C TYR A 163 -3.51 4.50 3.91
N MET A 164 -3.92 5.41 4.79
CA MET A 164 -3.72 6.85 4.58
C MET A 164 -3.04 7.48 5.77
N TRP A 165 -2.13 8.42 5.51
CA TRP A 165 -1.55 9.29 6.52
C TRP A 165 -0.99 10.55 5.90
N LEU A 166 -0.63 11.51 6.74
CA LEU A 166 0.10 12.72 6.33
C LEU A 166 1.58 12.58 6.65
N GLN A 167 2.44 12.99 5.72
CA GLN A 167 3.89 12.99 5.91
C GLN A 167 4.55 14.08 5.07
N SER A 168 5.59 14.73 5.61
CA SER A 168 6.42 15.67 4.87
C SER A 168 7.49 14.93 4.05
N SER A 169 7.90 15.55 2.93
CA SER A 169 9.06 15.11 2.13
C SER A 169 9.03 13.68 1.56
N THR A 170 7.86 13.05 1.42
CA THR A 170 7.71 11.74 0.75
C THR A 170 7.57 11.92 -0.77
N LYS A 171 8.22 11.05 -1.54
CA LYS A 171 8.03 10.93 -3.00
C LYS A 171 7.12 9.73 -3.30
N GLY A 172 6.27 9.84 -4.31
CA GLY A 172 5.46 8.70 -4.77
C GLY A 172 6.30 7.60 -5.40
N ASN A 173 5.71 6.41 -5.56
CA ASN A 173 6.37 5.25 -6.17
C ASN A 173 7.65 4.82 -5.42
N SER A 174 7.60 4.81 -4.09
CA SER A 174 8.74 4.43 -3.24
C SER A 174 8.41 3.31 -2.27
N THR A 175 9.43 2.52 -1.90
CA THR A 175 9.31 1.51 -0.84
C THR A 175 9.19 2.14 0.55
N LEU A 176 8.50 1.45 1.46
CA LEU A 176 8.32 1.86 2.85
C LEU A 176 9.15 1.00 3.80
N LYS A 177 9.73 1.63 4.83
CA LYS A 177 10.35 0.94 5.97
C LYS A 177 10.02 1.73 7.24
N GLY A 178 8.98 1.29 7.94
CA GLY A 178 8.40 2.01 9.07
C GLY A 178 7.52 3.18 8.63
N VAL A 179 6.38 3.33 9.30
CA VAL A 179 5.51 4.51 9.18
C VAL A 179 5.50 5.20 10.53
N PHE A 180 5.80 6.49 10.54
CA PHE A 180 6.00 7.28 11.77
C PHE A 180 4.82 8.20 12.09
N SER A 181 3.81 8.26 11.22
CA SER A 181 2.57 9.01 11.43
C SER A 181 1.41 8.07 11.79
N PRO A 182 0.40 8.56 12.53
CA PRO A 182 -0.87 7.86 12.67
C PRO A 182 -1.46 7.51 11.31
N MET A 183 -1.87 6.25 11.15
CA MET A 183 -2.34 5.70 9.88
C MET A 183 -3.82 5.35 9.99
N THR A 184 -4.63 5.84 9.06
CA THR A 184 -6.03 5.44 8.93
C THR A 184 -6.16 4.28 7.95
N VAL A 185 -6.80 3.21 8.41
CA VAL A 185 -7.14 2.04 7.59
C VAL A 185 -8.51 2.25 6.97
N VAL A 186 -8.61 2.10 5.65
CA VAL A 186 -9.85 2.32 4.89
C VAL A 186 -10.19 1.03 4.12
N PRO A 187 -11.08 0.18 4.67
CA PRO A 187 -11.44 -1.08 4.03
C PRO A 187 -12.52 -0.87 2.96
N PHE A 188 -12.21 -1.23 1.72
CA PHE A 188 -13.21 -1.38 0.66
C PHE A 188 -13.63 -2.84 0.51
N SER A 189 -14.79 -3.06 -0.12
CA SER A 189 -15.30 -4.38 -0.44
C SER A 189 -16.10 -4.35 -1.74
N ASP A 190 -16.56 -5.50 -2.20
CA ASP A 190 -17.41 -5.57 -3.40
C ASP A 190 -18.75 -4.81 -3.23
N VAL A 191 -19.14 -4.53 -1.98
CA VAL A 191 -20.35 -3.75 -1.65
C VAL A 191 -20.01 -2.30 -1.33
N VAL A 192 -18.89 -2.05 -0.64
CA VAL A 192 -18.45 -0.71 -0.24
C VAL A 192 -17.38 -0.23 -1.21
N THR A 193 -17.81 0.49 -2.24
CA THR A 193 -16.98 0.88 -3.38
C THR A 193 -16.67 2.37 -3.40
N ILE A 194 -17.39 3.17 -2.62
CA ILE A 194 -17.18 4.61 -2.47
C ILE A 194 -17.05 4.91 -0.97
N ILE A 195 -15.96 5.54 -0.57
CA ILE A 195 -15.74 5.99 0.81
C ILE A 195 -15.34 7.46 0.79
N SER A 196 -15.94 8.26 1.66
CA SER A 196 -15.59 9.66 1.84
C SER A 196 -15.04 9.87 3.25
N MET A 197 -13.90 10.52 3.34
CA MET A 197 -13.12 10.72 4.55
C MET A 197 -12.91 12.21 4.82
N GLN A 198 -12.90 12.60 6.09
CA GLN A 198 -12.57 13.94 6.57
C GLN A 198 -11.36 13.84 7.49
N TYR A 199 -10.41 14.75 7.33
CA TYR A 199 -9.26 14.86 8.23
C TYR A 199 -9.63 15.54 9.55
N ASP A 200 -9.10 15.02 10.65
CA ASP A 200 -9.15 15.63 11.98
C ASP A 200 -7.73 16.04 12.44
N PRO A 201 -7.43 17.35 12.55
CA PRO A 201 -6.12 17.82 13.01
C PRO A 201 -5.81 17.48 14.48
N GLN A 202 -6.81 17.19 15.31
CA GLN A 202 -6.58 16.87 16.73
C GLN A 202 -6.00 15.46 16.92
N THR A 203 -6.45 14.52 16.10
CA THR A 203 -6.00 13.12 16.13
C THR A 203 -4.98 12.77 15.05
N ALA A 204 -4.82 13.64 14.05
CA ALA A 204 -4.09 13.39 12.81
C ALA A 204 -4.60 12.15 12.04
N LEU A 205 -5.86 11.78 12.25
CA LEU A 205 -6.53 10.65 11.60
C LEU A 205 -7.64 11.14 10.66
N PHE A 206 -8.12 10.23 9.85
CA PHE A 206 -9.27 10.43 8.98
C PHE A 206 -10.47 9.65 9.50
N PHE A 207 -11.67 10.23 9.39
CA PHE A 207 -12.92 9.60 9.77
C PHE A 207 -13.92 9.67 8.61
N SER A 208 -14.84 8.70 8.53
CA SER A 208 -15.83 8.69 7.44
C SER A 208 -16.75 9.90 7.57
N ALA A 209 -16.96 10.62 6.47
CA ALA A 209 -17.70 11.89 6.41
C ALA A 209 -19.22 11.78 6.68
N GLY A 210 -19.68 10.67 7.26
CA GLY A 210 -21.08 10.41 7.64
C GLY A 210 -21.23 9.60 8.93
N SER A 211 -20.15 9.33 9.68
CA SER A 211 -20.20 8.60 10.95
C SER A 211 -19.46 9.38 12.04
N ASN A 212 -20.13 9.63 13.17
CA ASN A 212 -19.48 10.15 14.35
C ASN A 212 -18.39 9.17 14.84
N ALA A 213 -17.14 9.66 14.87
CA ALA A 213 -15.93 9.14 15.51
C ALA A 213 -15.31 7.79 15.02
N PRO A 214 -13.97 7.72 14.87
CA PRO A 214 -13.25 6.49 14.57
C PRO A 214 -13.11 5.58 15.80
N THR A 215 -13.29 4.27 15.61
CA THR A 215 -12.96 3.23 16.59
C THR A 215 -11.44 3.09 16.68
N GLN A 216 -10.85 3.49 17.80
CA GLN A 216 -9.44 3.26 18.10
C GLN A 216 -9.18 1.78 18.33
N THR A 217 -8.26 1.16 17.60
CA THR A 217 -7.63 -0.10 18.02
C THR A 217 -6.44 0.25 18.92
N SER A 218 -6.73 0.56 20.19
CA SER A 218 -5.68 0.54 21.21
C SER A 218 -5.37 -0.93 21.51
N SER A 219 -4.17 -1.39 21.18
CA SER A 219 -3.67 -2.66 21.72
C SER A 219 -3.51 -2.49 23.23
N LEU A 220 -4.47 -3.02 24.00
CA LEU A 220 -4.39 -3.12 25.45
C LEU A 220 -3.19 -3.99 25.82
N ASN A 221 -2.14 -3.32 26.28
CA ASN A 221 -0.97 -3.90 26.91
C ASN A 221 -1.39 -4.32 28.33
N THR A 222 -1.92 -5.53 28.49
CA THR A 222 -2.22 -6.09 29.82
C THR A 222 -0.91 -6.47 30.52
N ARG A 223 -0.40 -5.54 31.33
CA ARG A 223 0.56 -5.84 32.39
C ARG A 223 -0.07 -6.86 33.35
N PRO A 224 0.59 -7.98 33.68
CA PRO A 224 0.08 -8.88 34.70
C PRO A 224 0.25 -8.26 36.10
N GLU A 225 -0.86 -8.10 36.82
CA GLU A 225 -0.86 -7.79 38.25
C GLU A 225 -0.21 -8.94 39.03
N ILE A 226 0.89 -8.63 39.72
CA ILE A 226 1.49 -9.52 40.72
C ILE A 226 0.61 -9.44 41.97
N ARG A 227 -0.20 -10.46 42.22
CA ARG A 227 -0.91 -10.61 43.50
C ARG A 227 0.08 -10.99 44.60
N HIS A 228 0.28 -10.09 45.54
CA HIS A 228 0.99 -10.33 46.78
C HIS A 228 0.13 -11.23 47.69
N ILE A 229 0.58 -12.45 47.95
CA ILE A 229 -0.03 -13.36 48.93
C ILE A 229 0.57 -13.00 50.29
N ALA A 230 -0.26 -12.53 51.23
CA ALA A 230 0.13 -12.35 52.62
C ALA A 230 0.25 -13.72 53.34
N PRO A 231 1.22 -13.90 54.24
CA PRO A 231 1.37 -15.16 54.98
C PRO A 231 0.36 -15.24 56.13
N ARG A 232 -0.27 -16.41 56.30
CA ARG A 232 -1.02 -16.76 57.51
C ARG A 232 -0.04 -17.04 58.66
N MET A 233 -0.28 -16.41 59.81
CA MET A 233 0.09 -16.95 61.12
C MET A 233 -0.91 -18.03 61.54
#